data_AF-A0A1X2HQQ9-F1
#
_entry.id   AF-A0A1X2HQQ9-F1
#
_cell.length_a   1.000
_cell.length_b   1.000
_cell.length_c   1.000
_cell.angle_alpha   90.00
_cell.angle_beta   90.00
_cell.angle_gamma   90.00
#
_symmetry.space_group_name_H-M   'P 1'
#
loop_
_entity.id
_entity.type
_entity.pdbx_description
1 polymer ?
#
loop_
_entity_poly.entity_id
_entity_poly.type
_entity_poly.pdbx_seq_one_letter_code
_entity_poly.pdbx_strand_id
1 'polypeptide(L)'
;ILALKSLPSAHCSIVNALEQPSECLPSWLWTRKCDTDSVRDRQFCQVFRFILTDFANICTSTRTAPRFDNSERSFMTDHIAPIFNAFGKQTDLLTFNW
;
A
#
# COMPACT_ATOMS: atom_id res chain seq x y z
N ILE A 1 10.01 10.20 0.96
CA ILE A 1 10.05 10.56 -0.49
C ILE A 1 11.39 10.24 -1.14
N LEU A 2 12.55 10.60 -0.57
CA LEU A 2 13.87 10.27 -1.12
C LEU A 2 14.16 8.75 -1.20
N ALA A 3 13.75 7.98 -0.19
CA ALA A 3 13.94 6.54 -0.17
C ALA A 3 13.19 5.79 -1.27
N LEU A 4 12.01 6.26 -1.65
CA LEU A 4 11.19 5.64 -2.68
C LEU A 4 11.76 5.88 -4.09
N LYS A 5 12.46 7.02 -4.30
CA LYS A 5 13.22 7.27 -5.52
C LYS A 5 14.40 6.31 -5.73
N SER A 6 14.89 5.68 -4.66
CA SER A 6 15.95 4.65 -4.76
C SER A 6 15.44 3.28 -5.22
N LEU A 7 14.12 3.11 -5.34
CA LEU A 7 13.43 1.89 -5.73
C LEU A 7 12.54 2.16 -6.96
N PRO A 8 13.13 2.19 -8.16
CA PRO A 8 12.46 2.69 -9.36
C PRO A 8 11.20 1.87 -9.73
N SER A 9 11.25 0.54 -9.60
CA SER A 9 10.10 -0.31 -9.96
C SER A 9 8.98 -0.22 -8.94
N ALA A 10 9.30 -0.15 -7.64
CA ALA A 10 8.31 0.08 -6.59
C ALA A 10 7.67 1.48 -6.71
N HIS A 11 8.46 2.51 -6.98
CA HIS A 11 7.97 3.86 -7.20
C HIS A 11 7.00 3.93 -8.39
N CYS A 12 7.40 3.39 -9.54
CA CYS A 12 6.55 3.30 -10.72
C CYS A 12 5.30 2.42 -10.47
N SER A 13 5.40 1.43 -9.57
CA SER A 13 4.26 0.63 -9.14
C SER A 13 3.22 1.44 -8.39
N ILE A 14 3.64 2.27 -7.45
CA ILE A 14 2.73 3.13 -6.69
C ILE A 14 2.13 4.23 -7.59
N VAL A 15 2.95 4.93 -8.37
CA VAL A 15 2.46 6.03 -9.22
C VAL A 15 1.41 5.52 -10.20
N ASN A 16 1.67 4.41 -10.89
CA ASN A 16 0.71 3.85 -11.83
C ASN A 16 -0.54 3.29 -11.12
N ALA A 17 -0.41 2.82 -9.88
CA ALA A 17 -1.55 2.36 -9.08
C ALA A 17 -2.50 3.51 -8.71
N LEU A 18 -1.96 4.71 -8.45
CA LEU A 18 -2.78 5.91 -8.18
C LEU A 18 -3.63 6.34 -9.38
N GLU A 19 -3.24 5.96 -10.59
CA GLU A 19 -3.99 6.22 -11.81
C GLU A 19 -5.09 5.18 -12.09
N GLN A 20 -5.13 4.07 -11.33
CA GLN A 20 -6.14 3.03 -11.52
C GLN A 20 -7.41 3.32 -10.71
N PRO A 21 -8.60 3.01 -11.25
CA PRO A 21 -9.84 2.96 -10.47
C PRO A 21 -9.73 1.94 -9.33
N SER A 22 -10.27 2.26 -8.15
CA SER A 22 -10.23 1.40 -6.96
C SER A 22 -10.81 -0.01 -7.21
N GLU A 23 -11.85 -0.12 -8.04
CA GLU A 23 -12.49 -1.40 -8.41
C GLU A 23 -11.58 -2.31 -9.24
N CYS A 24 -10.72 -1.73 -10.08
CA CYS A 24 -9.80 -2.46 -10.96
C CYS A 24 -8.41 -2.62 -10.34
N LEU A 25 -8.14 -1.93 -9.22
CA LEU A 25 -6.82 -1.84 -8.63
C LEU A 25 -6.26 -3.22 -8.22
N PRO A 26 -7.00 -4.13 -7.55
CA PRO A 26 -6.49 -5.46 -7.20
C PRO A 26 -6.10 -6.28 -8.42
N SER A 27 -6.98 -6.41 -9.41
CA SER A 27 -6.71 -7.23 -10.60
C SER A 27 -5.51 -6.68 -11.36
N TRP A 28 -5.38 -5.37 -11.47
CA TRP A 28 -4.22 -4.71 -12.08
C TRP A 28 -2.92 -4.98 -11.32
N LEU A 29 -2.92 -4.86 -9.98
CA LEU A 29 -1.73 -5.07 -9.13
C LEU A 29 -1.14 -6.48 -9.28
N TRP A 30 -2.02 -7.49 -9.36
CA TRP A 30 -1.61 -8.89 -9.45
C TRP A 30 -1.27 -9.35 -10.87
N THR A 31 -1.76 -8.65 -11.90
CA THR A 31 -1.45 -8.96 -13.31
C THR A 31 -0.15 -8.31 -13.78
N ARG A 32 0.21 -7.15 -13.21
CA ARG A 32 1.44 -6.45 -13.56
C ARG A 32 2.67 -7.30 -13.19
N LYS A 33 3.68 -7.37 -14.06
CA LYS A 33 5.00 -7.92 -13.70
C LYS A 33 5.86 -6.83 -13.04
N CYS A 34 6.54 -7.18 -11.95
CA CYS A 34 7.56 -6.30 -11.38
C CYS A 34 8.91 -6.72 -11.98
N ASP A 35 9.24 -6.10 -13.11
CA ASP A 35 10.51 -6.32 -13.80
C ASP A 35 11.58 -5.51 -13.09
N THR A 36 12.26 -6.16 -12.14
CA THR A 36 13.42 -5.61 -11.42
C THR A 36 14.34 -6.74 -11.01
N ASP A 37 15.64 -6.54 -11.22
CA ASP A 37 16.71 -7.45 -10.80
C ASP A 37 17.07 -7.23 -9.32
N SER A 38 16.64 -6.11 -8.73
CA SER A 38 16.86 -5.80 -7.33
C SER A 38 15.90 -6.59 -6.44
N VAL A 39 16.46 -7.48 -5.61
CA VAL A 39 15.69 -8.26 -4.61
C VAL A 39 14.92 -7.33 -3.67
N ARG A 40 15.53 -6.22 -3.25
CA ARG A 40 14.89 -5.23 -2.38
C ARG A 40 13.70 -4.57 -3.06
N ASP A 41 13.88 -4.09 -4.29
CA ASP A 41 12.81 -3.44 -5.06
C ASP A 41 11.64 -4.40 -5.32
N ARG A 42 11.94 -5.68 -5.56
CA ARG A 42 10.94 -6.74 -5.68
C ARG A 42 10.16 -6.97 -4.39
N GLN A 43 10.82 -6.98 -3.23
CA GLN A 43 10.15 -7.09 -1.93
C GLN A 43 9.18 -5.93 -1.70
N PHE A 44 9.61 -4.70 -2.01
CA PHE A 44 8.74 -3.52 -1.92
C PHE A 44 7.56 -3.59 -2.88
N CYS A 45 7.78 -4.00 -4.14
CA CYS A 45 6.71 -4.29 -5.09
C CYS A 45 5.65 -5.23 -4.49
N GLN A 46 6.05 -6.32 -3.85
CA GLN A 46 5.11 -7.27 -3.24
C GLN A 46 4.34 -6.64 -2.07
N VAL A 47 5.01 -5.86 -1.23
CA VAL A 47 4.37 -5.22 -0.07
C VAL A 47 3.37 -4.17 -0.50
N PHE A 48 3.69 -3.36 -1.51
CA PHE A 48 2.73 -2.44 -2.10
C PHE A 48 1.53 -3.15 -2.71
N ARG A 49 1.69 -4.34 -3.31
CA ARG A 49 0.54 -5.12 -3.79
C ARG A 49 -0.42 -5.48 -2.67
N PHE A 50 0.09 -6.01 -1.56
CA PHE A 50 -0.76 -6.38 -0.42
C PHE A 50 -1.46 -5.16 0.17
N ILE A 51 -0.71 -4.08 0.41
CA ILE A 51 -1.24 -2.83 0.98
C ILE A 51 -2.34 -2.25 0.08
N LEU A 52 -2.08 -2.11 -1.22
CA LEU A 52 -3.02 -1.48 -2.14
C LEU A 52 -4.22 -2.38 -2.46
N THR A 53 -4.05 -3.71 -2.39
CA THR A 53 -5.18 -4.65 -2.48
C THR A 53 -6.11 -4.50 -1.28
N ASP A 54 -5.56 -4.41 -0.06
CA ASP A 54 -6.34 -4.20 1.15
C ASP A 54 -7.09 -2.85 1.11
N PHE A 55 -6.39 -1.79 0.71
CA PHE A 55 -6.99 -0.48 0.49
C PHE A 55 -8.16 -0.53 -0.51
N ALA A 56 -7.98 -1.18 -1.66
CA ALA A 56 -9.04 -1.33 -2.66
C ALA A 56 -10.23 -2.11 -2.12
N ASN A 57 -9.99 -3.19 -1.38
CA ASN A 57 -11.06 -3.97 -0.75
C ASN A 57 -11.87 -3.11 0.24
N ILE A 58 -11.21 -2.25 1.02
CA ILE A 58 -11.89 -1.33 1.94
C ILE A 58 -12.73 -0.31 1.17
N CYS A 59 -12.18 0.30 0.12
CA CYS A 59 -12.89 1.30 -0.68
C CYS A 59 -14.10 0.75 -1.45
N THR A 60 -14.08 -0.54 -1.79
CA THR A 60 -15.10 -1.19 -2.63
C THR A 60 -16.05 -2.10 -1.86
N SER A 61 -15.75 -2.39 -0.58
CA SER A 61 -16.61 -3.22 0.26
C SER A 61 -17.94 -2.51 0.52
N THR A 62 -19.00 -3.02 -0.11
CA THR A 62 -20.40 -2.64 0.14
C THR A 62 -20.96 -3.24 1.43
N ARG A 63 -20.22 -4.15 2.11
CA ARG A 63 -20.57 -4.63 3.46
C ARG A 63 -20.11 -3.63 4.53
N THR A 64 -20.99 -2.65 4.74
CA THR A 64 -21.40 -2.12 6.05
C THR A 64 -20.41 -2.28 7.20
N ALA A 65 -19.71 -1.20 7.56
CA ALA A 65 -19.64 -0.86 8.97
C ALA A 65 -20.94 -0.09 9.30
N PRO A 66 -21.60 -0.39 10.43
CA PRO A 66 -22.73 0.42 10.88
C PRO A 66 -22.25 1.87 10.99
N ARG A 67 -23.13 2.82 10.64
CA ARG A 67 -22.94 4.25 10.91
C ARG A 67 -22.65 4.43 12.41
N PHE A 68 -21.39 4.40 12.78
CA PHE A 68 -20.90 4.88 14.05
C PHE A 68 -19.66 5.69 13.73
N ASP A 69 -19.53 6.80 14.43
CA ASP A 69 -18.43 7.78 14.38
C ASP A 69 -17.05 7.12 14.26
N ASN A 70 -16.63 6.78 13.04
CA ASN A 70 -15.25 6.44 12.77
C ASN A 70 -14.52 7.77 12.67
N SER A 71 -14.07 8.26 13.83
CA SER A 71 -13.17 9.40 13.87
C SER A 71 -12.03 9.19 12.88
N GLU A 72 -11.55 10.27 12.28
CA GLU A 72 -10.39 10.25 11.36
C GLU A 72 -9.19 9.48 11.96
N ARG A 73 -9.11 9.45 13.29
CA ARG A 73 -8.16 8.67 14.07
C ARG A 73 -8.33 7.16 13.91
N SER A 74 -9.54 6.61 13.92
CA SER A 74 -9.78 5.18 13.73
C SER A 74 -9.36 4.75 12.31
N PHE A 75 -9.74 5.54 11.30
CA PHE A 75 -9.31 5.31 9.92
C PHE A 75 -7.78 5.31 9.79
N MET A 76 -7.10 6.30 10.38
CA MET A 76 -5.65 6.38 10.39
C MET A 76 -5.00 5.20 11.11
N THR A 77 -5.54 4.76 12.24
CA THR A 77 -4.93 3.71 13.06
C THR A 77 -5.15 2.33 12.46
N ASP A 78 -6.34 2.07 11.91
CA ASP A 78 -6.73 0.76 11.41
C ASP A 78 -6.22 0.49 9.99
N HIS A 79 -6.01 1.54 9.19
CA HIS A 79 -5.68 1.39 7.76
C HIS A 79 -4.35 2.02 7.37
N ILE A 80 -4.01 3.20 7.91
CA ILE A 80 -2.82 3.94 7.51
C ILE A 80 -1.59 3.51 8.33
N ALA A 81 -1.72 3.32 9.63
CA ALA A 81 -0.61 2.93 10.49
C ALA A 81 0.00 1.55 10.15
N PRO A 82 -0.78 0.51 9.78
CA PRO A 82 -0.21 -0.77 9.34
C PRO A 82 0.66 -0.65 8.09
N ILE A 83 0.29 0.22 7.15
CA ILE A 83 1.05 0.51 5.93
C ILE A 83 2.43 1.06 6.29
N PHE A 84 2.46 2.09 7.15
CA PHE A 84 3.71 2.68 7.56
C PHE A 84 4.54 1.76 8.47
N ASN A 85 3.90 0.96 9.32
CA ASN A 85 4.59 -0.04 10.14
C ASN A 85 5.28 -1.11 9.27
N ALA A 86 4.60 -1.62 8.24
CA ALA A 86 5.17 -2.55 7.28
C ALA A 86 6.34 -1.91 6.52
N PHE A 87 6.17 -0.68 6.05
CA PHE A 87 7.23 0.07 5.39
C PHE A 87 8.45 0.30 6.30
N GLY A 88 8.22 0.68 7.56
CA GLY A 88 9.25 0.89 8.57
C GLY A 88 10.07 -0.38 8.84
N LYS A 89 9.40 -1.50 9.10
CA LYS A 89 10.05 -2.81 9.32
C LYS A 89 10.88 -3.30 8.14
N GLN A 90 10.55 -2.88 6.92
CA GLN A 90 11.27 -3.33 5.71
C GLN A 90 12.36 -2.40 5.26
N THR A 91 12.25 -1.11 5.57
CA THR A 91 13.23 -0.11 5.15
C THR A 91 14.24 0.22 6.23
N ASP A 92 13.93 -0.03 7.50
CA ASP A 92 14.61 0.59 8.67
C ASP A 92 14.64 2.13 8.62
N LEU A 93 13.83 2.77 7.76
CA LEU A 93 13.79 4.23 7.61
C LEU A 93 12.74 4.88 8.50
N LEU A 94 11.83 4.08 9.06
CA LEU A 94 10.76 4.51 9.94
C LEU A 94 10.67 3.52 11.09
N THR A 95 10.84 4.00 12.31
CA THR A 95 10.68 3.21 13.53
C THR A 95 9.52 3.81 14.31
N PHE A 96 8.49 3.01 14.54
CA PHE A 96 7.35 3.41 15.36
C PHE A 96 7.63 3.02 16.81
N ASN A 97 7.71 4.02 17.69
CA ASN A 97 7.51 3.79 19.12
C ASN A 97 6.01 3.85 19.37
N TRP A 98 5.44 2.68 19.63
CA TRP A 98 4.03 2.52 20.00
C TRP A 98 3.83 2.81 21.48
#